data_AF-A0A8R1TMQ5-F1
#
_entry.id   AF-A0A8R1TMQ5-F1
#
_cell.length_a   1.000
_cell.length_b   1.000
_cell.length_c   1.000
_cell.angle_alpha   90.00
_cell.angle_beta   90.00
_cell.angle_gamma   90.00
#
_symmetry.space_group_name_H-M   'P 1'
#
loop_
_entity.id
_entity.type
_entity.pdbx_description
1 polymer ?
#
loop_
_entity_poly.entity_id
_entity_poly.type
_entity_poly.pdbx_seq_one_letter_code
_entity_poly.pdbx_strand_id
1 'polypeptide(L)'
;MGSKRKSRSPRFRRRFDTGNRGGVGIKKPPIGSRYITNRITEIKGVKDIMFHHVKTADNPADLASRGVLPKVLKDSSLWWNGPSWLIYPLENWSREEFGEEVQERICIALGLTTCTKLTSAIRTTTVDVKRFSSLQKLIRTILFVMRFMAKVSRGKVKSLEKFSKEGRFTSSDYEQAKKLVVRMEDANQI
;
A
#
# COMPACT_ATOMS: atom_id res chain seq x y z
N MET A 1 60.92 25.85 5.07
CA MET A 1 60.52 24.55 4.49
C MET A 1 59.51 23.89 5.42
N GLY A 2 58.27 23.69 4.99
CA GLY A 2 57.23 23.12 5.86
C GLY A 2 56.08 22.55 5.04
N SER A 3 56.36 21.51 4.25
CA SER A 3 55.34 20.80 3.45
C SER A 3 54.32 20.11 4.36
N LYS A 4 53.16 20.73 4.55
CA LYS A 4 51.99 20.12 5.21
C LYS A 4 51.49 18.94 4.37
N ARG A 5 51.83 17.72 4.81
CA ARG A 5 51.33 16.45 4.25
C ARG A 5 49.80 16.41 4.42
N LYS A 6 49.06 16.43 3.31
CA LYS A 6 47.62 16.13 3.28
C LYS A 6 47.41 14.69 3.79
N SER A 7 46.79 14.55 4.96
CA SER A 7 46.34 13.27 5.50
C SER A 7 45.30 12.68 4.54
N ARG A 8 45.59 11.49 4.01
CA ARG A 8 44.66 10.73 3.16
C ARG A 8 43.55 10.18 4.04
N SER A 9 42.30 10.55 3.76
CA SER A 9 41.11 10.06 4.46
C SER A 9 41.01 8.53 4.42
N PRO A 10 40.44 7.88 5.46
CA PRO A 10 40.53 6.44 5.63
C PRO A 10 39.85 5.65 4.50
N ARG A 11 40.63 4.77 3.85
CA ARG A 11 40.14 3.75 2.91
C ARG A 11 39.17 2.83 3.65
N PHE A 12 37.89 2.89 3.28
CA PHE A 12 36.83 1.99 3.73
C PHE A 12 37.22 0.53 3.38
N ARG A 13 37.86 -0.17 4.32
CA ARG A 13 38.19 -1.59 4.16
C ARG A 13 36.92 -2.39 4.37
N ARG A 14 36.29 -2.82 3.26
CA ARG A 14 35.31 -3.91 3.28
C ARG A 14 36.04 -5.20 3.68
N ARG A 15 36.04 -5.54 4.98
CA ARG A 15 36.31 -6.90 5.44
C ARG A 15 35.04 -7.72 5.23
N PHE A 16 35.01 -8.51 4.16
CA PHE A 16 34.12 -9.66 4.10
C PHE A 16 34.87 -10.82 4.74
N ASP A 17 34.69 -11.02 6.04
CA ASP A 17 35.13 -12.26 6.69
C ASP A 17 34.17 -13.38 6.26
N THR A 18 34.70 -14.31 5.47
CA THR A 18 33.99 -15.51 5.00
C THR A 18 34.06 -16.59 6.07
N GLY A 19 33.28 -16.40 7.14
CA GLY A 19 33.04 -17.40 8.18
C GLY A 19 31.75 -18.16 7.91
N ASN A 20 31.89 -19.36 7.34
CA ASN A 20 30.85 -20.36 7.12
C ASN A 20 29.99 -20.59 8.38
N ARG A 21 28.69 -20.24 8.35
CA ARG A 21 27.63 -20.90 9.14
C ARG A 21 26.23 -20.45 8.74
N GLY A 22 25.42 -21.42 8.29
CA GLY A 22 23.95 -21.39 8.38
C GLY A 22 23.25 -20.61 7.28
N GLY A 23 22.48 -21.32 6.46
CA GLY A 23 21.66 -20.74 5.39
C GLY A 23 20.62 -19.76 5.93
N VAL A 24 20.99 -18.48 6.00
CA VAL A 24 20.02 -17.39 6.05
C VAL A 24 19.68 -17.09 4.61
N GLY A 25 18.55 -17.63 4.15
CA GLY A 25 17.96 -17.25 2.87
C GLY A 25 17.86 -15.73 2.81
N ILE A 26 18.77 -15.08 2.09
CA ILE A 26 18.69 -13.66 1.80
C ILE A 26 17.45 -13.52 0.92
N LYS A 27 16.31 -13.22 1.57
CA LYS A 27 15.08 -12.86 0.88
C LYS A 27 15.47 -11.74 -0.10
N LYS A 28 15.42 -12.02 -1.40
CA LYS A 28 15.65 -11.02 -2.45
C LYS A 28 14.67 -9.87 -2.19
N PRO A 29 15.09 -8.60 -2.11
CA PRO A 29 14.15 -7.51 -1.87
C PRO A 29 13.31 -7.26 -3.14
N PRO A 30 11.97 -7.33 -3.09
CA PRO A 30 11.10 -6.52 -3.93
C PRO A 30 10.84 -5.20 -3.17
N ILE A 31 10.81 -3.98 -3.70
CA ILE A 31 10.67 -3.41 -5.04
C ILE A 31 11.67 -2.22 -5.07
N GLY A 32 12.40 -2.02 -6.17
CA GLY A 32 13.34 -0.90 -6.36
C GLY A 32 14.78 -1.31 -6.66
N SER A 33 15.52 -0.46 -7.37
CA SER A 33 16.94 -0.71 -7.68
C SER A 33 17.77 -0.80 -6.40
N ARG A 34 18.90 -1.54 -6.42
CA ARG A 34 19.85 -1.59 -5.29
C ARG A 34 20.22 -0.19 -4.78
N TYR A 35 20.33 0.77 -5.70
CA TYR A 35 20.58 2.17 -5.37
C TYR A 35 19.45 2.77 -4.52
N ILE A 36 18.19 2.59 -4.93
CA ILE A 36 17.02 3.07 -4.18
C ILE A 36 16.99 2.43 -2.79
N THR A 37 17.19 1.11 -2.69
CA THR A 37 17.21 0.41 -1.39
C THR A 37 18.31 0.96 -0.49
N ASN A 38 19.54 1.08 -0.99
CA ASN A 38 20.66 1.60 -0.21
C ASN A 38 20.40 3.03 0.27
N ARG A 39 19.82 3.88 -0.60
CA ARG A 39 19.50 5.27 -0.27
C ARG A 39 18.38 5.38 0.76
N ILE A 40 17.35 4.56 0.67
CA ILE A 40 16.28 4.49 1.67
C ILE A 40 16.85 4.04 3.02
N THR A 41 17.73 3.03 3.04
CA THR A 41 18.38 2.57 4.26
C THR A 41 19.25 3.67 4.89
N GLU A 42 20.01 4.40 4.08
CA GLU A 42 20.82 5.53 4.53
C GLU A 42 19.96 6.62 5.18
N ILE A 43 18.89 7.06 4.49
CA ILE A 43 17.97 8.09 4.99
C ILE A 43 17.28 7.65 6.29
N LYS A 44 16.80 6.40 6.35
CA LYS A 44 16.19 5.82 7.56
C LYS A 44 17.17 5.65 8.72
N GLY A 45 18.47 5.59 8.43
CA GLY A 45 19.52 5.44 9.43
C GLY A 45 19.87 6.74 10.14
N VAL A 46 19.49 7.89 9.58
CA VAL A 46 19.73 9.18 10.23
C VAL A 46 18.71 9.39 11.35
N LYS A 47 19.21 9.61 12.56
CA LYS A 47 18.40 9.92 13.74
C LYS A 47 18.07 11.41 13.78
N ASP A 48 16.99 11.75 14.48
CA ASP A 48 16.58 13.14 14.75
C ASP A 48 16.25 13.98 13.50
N ILE A 49 15.80 13.31 12.41
CA ILE A 49 15.22 13.97 11.24
C ILE A 49 13.69 13.85 11.28
N MET A 50 13.02 14.98 11.11
CA MET A 50 11.56 15.04 10.92
C MET A 50 11.26 15.29 9.44
N PHE A 51 10.30 14.54 8.90
CA PHE A 51 9.83 14.70 7.52
C PHE A 51 8.48 15.40 7.52
N HIS A 52 8.37 16.50 6.79
CA HIS A 52 7.12 17.23 6.59
C HIS A 52 6.83 17.39 5.09
N HIS A 53 5.54 17.45 4.76
CA HIS A 53 5.12 17.72 3.39
C HIS A 53 5.36 19.19 3.03
N VAL A 54 5.83 19.42 1.81
CA VAL A 54 5.94 20.74 1.20
C VAL A 54 4.99 20.76 0.01
N LYS A 55 4.04 21.70 0.01
CA LYS A 55 3.12 21.90 -1.12
C LYS A 55 3.92 22.14 -2.40
N THR A 56 3.41 21.69 -3.53
CA THR A 56 4.06 21.86 -4.85
C THR A 56 4.44 23.32 -5.14
N ALA A 57 3.58 24.28 -4.76
CA ALA A 57 3.84 25.71 -4.97
C ALA A 57 4.96 26.28 -4.08
N ASP A 58 5.22 25.64 -2.94
CA ASP A 58 6.21 26.05 -1.94
C ASP A 58 7.53 25.27 -2.06
N ASN A 59 7.66 24.36 -3.02
CA ASN A 59 8.87 23.57 -3.20
C ASN A 59 9.91 24.37 -4.01
N PRO A 60 11.02 24.85 -3.40
CA PRO A 60 12.05 25.55 -4.15
C PRO A 60 12.66 24.69 -5.27
N ALA A 61 12.76 23.37 -5.07
CA ALA A 61 13.31 22.46 -6.08
C ALA A 61 12.45 22.38 -7.37
N ASP A 62 11.16 22.74 -7.30
CA ASP A 62 10.30 22.80 -8.49
C ASP A 62 10.77 23.91 -9.45
N LEU A 63 11.30 25.03 -8.94
CA LEU A 63 11.79 26.14 -9.80
C LEU A 63 12.98 25.69 -10.66
N ALA A 64 13.92 24.95 -10.07
CA ALA A 64 15.08 24.45 -10.78
C ALA A 64 14.72 23.30 -11.74
N SER A 65 13.84 22.37 -11.32
CA SER A 65 13.48 21.19 -12.11
C SER A 65 12.51 21.48 -13.26
N ARG A 66 11.65 22.51 -13.14
CA ARG A 66 10.71 22.92 -14.22
C ARG A 66 11.33 23.84 -15.26
N GLY A 67 12.52 24.39 -14.98
CA GLY A 67 13.23 25.27 -15.91
C GLY A 67 12.78 26.72 -15.83
N VAL A 68 13.17 27.41 -14.76
CA VAL A 68 12.98 28.86 -14.60
C VAL A 68 14.18 29.64 -15.15
N LEU A 69 13.92 30.78 -15.79
CA LEU A 69 14.98 31.66 -16.31
C LEU A 69 15.91 32.13 -15.17
N PRO A 70 17.24 32.18 -15.37
CA PRO A 70 18.18 32.63 -14.34
C PRO A 70 17.87 34.01 -13.75
N LYS A 71 17.29 34.91 -14.55
CA LYS A 71 16.85 36.24 -14.10
C LYS A 71 15.75 36.16 -13.04
N VAL A 72 14.78 35.27 -13.22
CA VAL A 72 13.69 35.04 -12.25
C VAL A 72 14.22 34.30 -11.03
N LEU A 73 15.13 33.35 -11.23
CA LEU A 73 15.73 32.60 -10.12
C LEU A 73 16.57 33.51 -9.21
N LYS A 74 17.31 34.47 -9.78
CA LYS A 74 18.08 35.48 -9.03
C LYS A 74 17.20 36.22 -8.02
N ASP A 75 16.00 36.59 -8.43
CA ASP A 75 15.09 37.40 -7.62
C ASP A 75 14.07 36.55 -6.82
N SER A 76 14.15 35.21 -6.90
CA SER A 76 13.21 34.31 -6.24
C SER A 76 13.53 34.15 -4.75
N SER A 77 12.72 34.78 -3.89
CA SER A 77 12.82 34.56 -2.44
C SER A 77 12.58 33.10 -2.06
N LEU A 78 11.66 32.41 -2.75
CA LEU A 78 11.37 30.99 -2.50
C LEU A 78 12.62 30.12 -2.70
N TRP A 79 13.41 30.36 -3.74
CA TRP A 79 14.63 29.59 -4.03
C TRP A 79 15.74 29.84 -2.98
N TRP A 80 15.95 31.09 -2.60
CA TRP A 80 17.09 31.48 -1.74
C TRP A 80 16.79 31.37 -0.25
N ASN A 81 15.56 31.65 0.18
CA ASN A 81 15.15 31.68 1.58
C ASN A 81 14.24 30.49 1.95
N GLY A 82 13.69 29.79 0.96
CA GLY A 82 12.66 28.78 1.18
C GLY A 82 11.26 29.41 1.38
N PRO A 83 10.26 28.58 1.67
CA PRO A 83 8.91 29.05 1.92
C PRO A 83 8.82 29.79 3.27
N SER A 84 7.97 30.81 3.33
CA SER A 84 7.85 31.68 4.50
C SER A 84 7.40 30.98 5.78
N TRP A 85 6.73 29.82 5.68
CA TRP A 85 6.32 29.08 6.87
C TRP A 85 7.48 28.32 7.53
N LEU A 86 8.60 28.10 6.83
CA LEU A 86 9.73 27.33 7.34
C LEU A 86 10.45 28.05 8.50
N ILE A 87 10.34 29.37 8.58
CA ILE A 87 10.93 30.18 9.66
C ILE A 87 10.05 30.21 10.92
N TYR A 88 8.79 29.76 10.84
CA TYR A 88 7.90 29.71 11.99
C TYR A 88 8.18 28.47 12.86
N PRO A 89 7.85 28.52 14.17
CA PRO A 89 7.89 27.34 15.03
C PRO A 89 7.06 26.19 14.44
N LEU A 90 7.47 24.94 14.71
CA LEU A 90 6.83 23.72 14.17
C LEU A 90 5.34 23.65 14.51
N GLU A 91 4.93 24.24 15.63
CA GLU A 91 3.54 24.31 16.10
C GLU A 91 2.65 25.12 15.15
N ASN A 92 3.23 26.07 14.42
CA ASN A 92 2.54 26.95 13.49
C ASN A 92 2.54 26.42 12.05
N TRP A 93 3.21 25.29 11.80
CA TRP A 93 3.21 24.68 10.49
C TRP A 93 1.81 24.11 10.21
N SER A 94 1.31 24.34 9.00
CA SER A 94 0.01 23.79 8.61
C SER A 94 0.07 22.26 8.66
N ARG A 95 -0.71 21.66 9.57
CA ARG A 95 -0.94 20.22 9.54
C ARG A 95 -1.92 19.94 8.42
N GLU A 96 -1.42 19.44 7.29
CA GLU A 96 -2.31 18.90 6.28
C GLU A 96 -2.92 17.60 6.82
N GLU A 97 -4.18 17.68 7.22
CA GLU A 97 -4.97 16.48 7.44
C GLU A 97 -5.32 15.89 6.06
N PHE A 98 -4.60 14.84 5.67
CA PHE A 98 -5.07 14.00 4.59
C PHE A 98 -6.42 13.41 5.04
N GLY A 99 -7.50 13.73 4.33
CA GLY A 99 -8.80 13.12 4.61
C GLY A 99 -8.67 11.60 4.63
N GLU A 100 -9.46 10.94 5.49
CA GLU A 100 -9.41 9.47 5.67
C GLU A 100 -9.44 8.72 4.33
N GLU A 101 -10.18 9.24 3.35
CA GLU A 101 -10.28 8.68 2.00
C GLU A 101 -8.94 8.65 1.24
N VAL A 102 -8.12 9.70 1.35
CA VAL A 102 -6.81 9.77 0.66
C VAL A 102 -5.84 8.80 1.30
N GLN A 103 -5.82 8.73 2.64
CA GLN A 103 -5.02 7.77 3.37
C GLN A 103 -5.41 6.33 3.02
N GLU A 104 -6.71 6.04 2.97
CA GLU A 104 -7.24 4.74 2.58
C GLU A 104 -6.79 4.37 1.15
N ARG A 105 -6.94 5.27 0.17
CA ARG A 105 -6.48 5.04 -1.20
C ARG A 105 -4.99 4.76 -1.30
N ILE A 106 -4.15 5.50 -0.58
CA ILE A 106 -2.69 5.28 -0.53
C ILE A 106 -2.38 3.91 0.08
N CYS A 107 -3.01 3.56 1.20
CA CYS A 107 -2.82 2.27 1.86
C CYS A 107 -3.25 1.09 0.98
N ILE A 108 -4.34 1.22 0.22
CA ILE A 108 -4.80 0.22 -0.74
C ILE A 108 -3.79 0.10 -1.90
N ALA A 109 -3.37 1.22 -2.49
CA ALA A 109 -2.42 1.22 -3.61
C ALA A 109 -1.06 0.63 -3.23
N LEU A 110 -0.61 0.84 -1.99
CA LEU A 110 0.61 0.25 -1.44
C LEU A 110 0.41 -1.19 -0.93
N GLY A 111 -0.81 -1.72 -0.96
CA GLY A 111 -1.13 -3.05 -0.44
C GLY A 111 -0.95 -3.19 1.07
N LEU A 112 -0.89 -2.07 1.80
CA LEU A 112 -0.74 -2.02 3.26
C LEU A 112 -2.05 -2.31 3.99
N THR A 113 -3.18 -2.14 3.29
CA THR A 113 -4.51 -2.43 3.83
C THR A 113 -5.35 -3.14 2.78
N THR A 114 -6.02 -4.22 3.17
CA THR A 114 -7.12 -4.79 2.39
C THR A 114 -8.38 -4.04 2.76
N CYS A 115 -9.12 -3.44 1.81
CA CYS A 115 -10.43 -2.84 2.06
C CYS A 115 -11.25 -3.73 3.00
N THR A 116 -11.49 -3.29 4.23
CA THR A 116 -12.41 -3.98 5.17
C THR A 116 -13.69 -3.20 5.40
N LYS A 117 -13.78 -1.92 4.99
CA LYS A 117 -15.05 -1.19 4.99
C LYS A 117 -15.85 -1.55 3.74
N LEU A 118 -16.57 -2.67 3.81
CA LEU A 118 -17.85 -2.74 3.11
C LEU A 118 -18.71 -1.67 3.77
N THR A 119 -18.97 -0.56 3.08
CA THR A 119 -19.97 0.41 3.53
C THR A 119 -21.25 -0.36 3.84
N SER A 120 -21.58 -0.41 5.14
CA SER A 120 -22.77 -1.06 5.68
C SER A 120 -24.01 -0.34 5.16
N ALA A 121 -24.42 -0.63 3.94
CA ALA A 121 -25.73 -0.30 3.40
C ALA A 121 -26.04 -1.15 2.17
N ILE A 122 -25.06 -1.38 1.30
CA ILE A 122 -25.29 -2.26 0.15
C ILE A 122 -24.97 -3.69 0.62
N ARG A 123 -25.99 -4.38 1.12
CA ARG A 123 -26.03 -5.84 1.06
C ARG A 123 -26.07 -6.24 -0.42
N THR A 124 -25.01 -6.00 -1.19
CA THR A 124 -24.90 -6.57 -2.52
C THR A 124 -24.88 -8.06 -2.32
N THR A 125 -26.01 -8.70 -2.60
CA THR A 125 -26.01 -10.12 -2.86
C THR A 125 -24.93 -10.36 -3.91
N THR A 126 -24.00 -11.29 -3.64
CA THR A 126 -22.84 -11.55 -4.51
C THR A 126 -23.23 -11.96 -5.93
N VAL A 127 -24.51 -12.32 -6.12
CA VAL A 127 -25.09 -12.81 -7.35
C VAL A 127 -26.48 -12.19 -7.49
N ASP A 128 -26.73 -11.48 -8.60
CA ASP A 128 -28.08 -11.04 -8.95
C ASP A 128 -28.95 -12.24 -9.33
N VAL A 129 -29.94 -12.53 -8.50
CA VAL A 129 -30.89 -13.64 -8.66
C VAL A 129 -31.75 -13.46 -9.91
N LYS A 130 -32.12 -12.21 -10.26
CA LYS A 130 -33.03 -11.90 -11.38
C LYS A 130 -32.42 -12.21 -12.75
N ARG A 131 -31.09 -12.33 -12.83
CA ARG A 131 -30.37 -12.66 -14.06
C ARG A 131 -30.55 -14.13 -14.51
N PHE A 132 -31.03 -15.01 -13.63
CA PHE A 132 -31.09 -16.45 -13.90
C PHE A 132 -32.51 -16.91 -14.21
N SER A 133 -32.71 -17.54 -15.37
CA SER A 133 -33.98 -18.17 -15.76
C SER A 133 -34.19 -19.57 -15.18
N SER A 134 -33.21 -20.11 -14.45
CA SER A 134 -33.26 -21.45 -13.87
C SER A 134 -32.66 -21.42 -12.48
N LEU A 135 -33.46 -21.85 -11.49
CA LEU A 135 -33.03 -22.02 -10.11
C LEU A 135 -31.80 -22.93 -10.01
N GLN A 136 -31.74 -23.99 -10.82
CA GLN A 136 -30.60 -24.90 -10.83
C GLN A 136 -29.31 -24.21 -11.34
N LYS A 137 -29.41 -23.33 -12.35
CA LYS A 137 -28.27 -22.52 -12.84
C LYS A 137 -27.81 -21.52 -11.78
N LEU A 138 -28.75 -20.87 -11.09
CA LEU A 138 -28.46 -19.96 -9.99
C LEU A 138 -27.69 -20.66 -8.86
N ILE A 139 -28.23 -21.78 -8.36
CA ILE A 139 -27.63 -22.57 -7.27
C ILE A 139 -26.20 -22.99 -7.64
N ARG A 140 -26.00 -23.50 -8.87
CA ARG A 140 -24.64 -23.87 -9.34
C ARG A 140 -23.70 -22.67 -9.35
N THR A 141 -24.16 -21.51 -9.83
CA THR A 141 -23.34 -20.30 -9.90
C THR A 141 -22.92 -19.85 -8.50
N ILE A 142 -23.86 -19.81 -7.56
CA ILE A 142 -23.59 -19.48 -6.15
C ILE A 142 -22.54 -20.43 -5.57
N LEU A 143 -22.65 -21.73 -5.81
CA LEU A 143 -21.66 -22.70 -5.33
C LEU A 143 -20.24 -22.41 -5.85
N PHE A 144 -20.10 -22.08 -7.14
CA PHE A 144 -18.80 -21.70 -7.70
C PHE A 144 -18.26 -20.38 -7.13
N VAL A 145 -19.12 -19.37 -6.97
CA VAL A 145 -18.74 -18.09 -6.35
C VAL A 145 -18.28 -18.30 -4.91
N MET A 146 -19.02 -19.08 -4.12
CA MET A 146 -18.66 -19.41 -2.73
C MET A 146 -17.35 -20.19 -2.65
N ARG A 147 -17.13 -21.16 -3.54
CA ARG A 147 -15.87 -21.91 -3.63
C ARG A 147 -14.70 -21.01 -4.03
N PHE A 148 -14.90 -20.10 -4.99
CA PHE A 148 -13.89 -19.12 -5.39
C PHE A 148 -13.51 -18.21 -4.22
N MET A 149 -14.50 -17.64 -3.52
CA MET A 149 -14.27 -16.81 -2.34
C MET A 149 -13.55 -17.57 -1.22
N ALA A 150 -13.93 -18.83 -0.97
CA ALA A 150 -13.24 -19.69 -0.01
C ALA A 150 -11.75 -19.87 -0.36
N LYS A 151 -11.43 -20.21 -1.63
CA LYS A 151 -10.06 -20.36 -2.11
C LYS A 151 -9.24 -19.06 -2.02
N VAL A 152 -9.81 -17.92 -2.44
CA VAL A 152 -9.14 -16.61 -2.37
C VAL A 152 -8.92 -16.17 -0.92
N SER A 153 -9.85 -16.48 -0.01
CA SER A 153 -9.74 -16.12 1.40
C SER A 153 -8.62 -16.86 2.14
N ARG A 154 -8.09 -17.96 1.58
CA ARG A 154 -7.04 -18.81 2.19
C ARG A 154 -7.34 -19.19 3.65
N GLY A 155 -8.61 -19.48 3.97
CA GLY A 155 -9.04 -19.89 5.31
C GLY A 155 -9.23 -18.74 6.33
N LYS A 156 -9.07 -17.48 5.92
CA LYS A 156 -9.32 -16.32 6.81
C LYS A 156 -10.80 -16.19 7.20
N VAL A 157 -11.72 -16.70 6.37
CA VAL A 157 -13.17 -16.63 6.60
C VAL A 157 -13.69 -18.02 6.98
N LYS A 158 -13.83 -18.26 8.29
CA LYS A 158 -14.29 -19.56 8.84
C LYS A 158 -15.63 -20.03 8.27
N SER A 159 -16.55 -19.11 7.99
CA SER A 159 -17.88 -19.44 7.44
C SER A 159 -17.84 -20.02 6.01
N LEU A 160 -16.76 -19.75 5.26
CA LEU A 160 -16.58 -20.21 3.88
C LEU A 160 -15.75 -21.50 3.78
N GLU A 161 -15.10 -21.92 4.86
CA GLU A 161 -14.19 -23.08 4.88
C GLU A 161 -14.87 -24.36 4.38
N LYS A 162 -16.15 -24.53 4.70
CA LYS A 162 -16.99 -25.65 4.21
C LYS A 162 -17.09 -25.76 2.69
N PHE A 163 -16.97 -24.64 1.96
CA PHE A 163 -16.97 -24.60 0.49
C PHE A 163 -15.57 -24.73 -0.13
N SER A 164 -14.51 -24.75 0.68
CA SER A 164 -13.12 -24.84 0.23
C SER A 164 -12.76 -26.22 -0.34
N LYS A 165 -13.54 -27.26 0.00
CA LYS A 165 -13.30 -28.65 -0.41
C LYS A 165 -13.13 -28.78 -1.93
N GLU A 166 -12.08 -29.49 -2.34
CA GLU A 166 -11.84 -29.83 -3.73
C GLU A 166 -12.77 -30.96 -4.20
N GLY A 167 -13.12 -30.96 -5.49
CA GLY A 167 -13.94 -32.01 -6.10
C GLY A 167 -15.38 -31.60 -6.44
N ARG A 168 -16.22 -32.61 -6.73
CA ARG A 168 -17.62 -32.42 -7.14
C ARG A 168 -18.45 -31.89 -5.96
N PHE A 169 -19.44 -31.05 -6.27
CA PHE A 169 -20.41 -30.61 -5.26
C PHE A 169 -21.29 -31.79 -4.83
N THR A 170 -21.43 -31.94 -3.52
CA THR A 170 -22.26 -32.95 -2.87
C THR A 170 -23.70 -32.46 -2.74
N SER A 171 -24.65 -33.38 -2.48
CA SER A 171 -26.05 -33.01 -2.21
C SER A 171 -26.17 -31.99 -1.06
N SER A 172 -25.33 -32.13 -0.03
CA SER A 172 -25.26 -31.18 1.10
C SER A 172 -24.88 -29.77 0.65
N ASP A 173 -23.99 -29.62 -0.33
CA ASP A 173 -23.59 -28.31 -0.83
C ASP A 173 -24.76 -27.63 -1.55
N TYR A 174 -25.50 -28.37 -2.37
CA TYR A 174 -26.71 -27.87 -3.03
C TYR A 174 -27.77 -27.43 -2.02
N GLU A 175 -27.99 -28.18 -0.94
CA GLU A 175 -28.94 -27.79 0.11
C GLU A 175 -28.52 -26.51 0.84
N GLN A 176 -27.23 -26.34 1.10
CA GLN A 176 -26.73 -25.10 1.70
C GLN A 176 -26.87 -23.90 0.78
N ALA A 177 -26.62 -24.09 -0.52
CA ALA A 177 -26.81 -23.04 -1.51
C ALA A 177 -28.29 -22.68 -1.70
N LYS A 178 -29.21 -23.66 -1.64
CA LYS A 178 -30.66 -23.39 -1.64
C LYS A 178 -31.07 -22.53 -0.43
N LYS A 179 -30.64 -22.90 0.78
CA LYS A 179 -30.91 -22.10 1.99
C LYS A 179 -30.35 -20.68 1.89
N LEU A 180 -29.20 -20.51 1.20
CA LEU A 180 -28.61 -19.20 0.97
C LEU A 180 -29.45 -18.36 -0.01
N VAL A 181 -29.96 -18.96 -1.09
CA VAL A 181 -30.85 -18.29 -2.04
C VAL A 181 -32.11 -17.79 -1.35
N VAL A 182 -32.77 -18.63 -0.54
CA VAL A 182 -33.97 -18.23 0.22
C VAL A 182 -33.67 -17.04 1.12
N ARG A 183 -32.55 -17.09 1.87
CA ARG A 183 -32.14 -15.97 2.72
C ARG A 183 -31.83 -14.69 1.94
N MET A 184 -31.31 -14.80 0.71
CA MET A 184 -31.05 -13.65 -0.15
C MET A 184 -32.36 -13.03 -0.67
N GLU A 185 -33.38 -13.83 -0.93
CA GLU A 185 -34.71 -13.36 -1.30
C GLU A 185 -35.39 -12.65 -0.13
N ASP A 186 -35.43 -13.28 1.06
CA ASP A 186 -35.98 -12.68 2.28
C ASP A 186 -35.32 -11.31 2.59
N ALA A 187 -34.00 -11.21 2.38
CA ALA A 187 -33.25 -9.99 2.62
C ALA A 187 -33.47 -8.88 1.58
N ASN A 188 -33.97 -9.21 0.39
CA ASN A 188 -34.28 -8.25 -0.69
C ASN A 188 -35.73 -7.74 -0.63
N GLN A 189 -36.58 -8.29 0.24
CA GLN A 189 -37.98 -7.86 0.42
C GLN A 189 -38.15 -6.75 1.47
N ILE A 190 -37.07 -6.25 2.08
CA ILE A 190 -37.05 -5.12 3.03
C ILE A 190 -36.38 -3.94 2.35
#